data_AF-B7N8C6-F1
#
_entry.id   AF-B7N8C6-F1
#
_cell.length_a   1.000
_cell.length_b   1.000
_cell.length_c   1.000
_cell.angle_alpha   90.00
_cell.angle_beta   90.00
_cell.angle_gamma   90.00
#
_symmetry.space_group_name_H-M   'P 1'
#
loop_
_entity.id
_entity.type
_entity.pdbx_description
1 polymer ?
#
loop_
_entity_poly.entity_id
_entity_poly.type
_entity_poly.pdbx_seq_one_letter_code
_entity_poly.pdbx_strand_id
1 'polypeptide(L)'
;MTIETLRGRYRLHRFPPRQRAVTGEPLTASISAADYQRQLMDGFQEGLQKGFAQGMTEGQEQGFSEGHQQGFAEGRRQGYTEGSLAGQQEGRKQFVEAAQPLEAISGKVNDFLAHIERKQREDLLQLVEKVTRQVIRCELALQPTQLLALVEEALAAFPAMPETLQVMLSTEEFNRLRDAVPEKVSEWGLTPSPDLPPGECRVITDKSELDIGCEHRLEQCMTALKETLTPESQGE
;
A
#
# COMPACT_ATOMS: atom_id res chain seq x y z
N MET A 1 70.11 39.32 -19.74
CA MET A 1 70.36 40.01 -21.02
C MET A 1 69.37 39.40 -22.00
N THR A 2 68.49 40.11 -22.68
CA THR A 2 68.69 41.35 -23.44
C THR A 2 67.36 42.08 -23.57
N ILE A 3 67.45 43.40 -23.41
CA ILE A 3 66.45 44.39 -23.77
C ILE A 3 66.31 44.35 -25.29
N GLU A 4 65.10 44.22 -25.84
CA GLU A 4 64.86 44.67 -27.21
C GLU A 4 63.41 45.08 -27.47
N THR A 5 63.24 46.40 -27.48
CA THR A 5 62.33 47.17 -28.35
C THR A 5 60.84 47.18 -28.03
N LEU A 6 60.46 48.19 -27.25
CA LEU A 6 59.22 48.96 -27.41
C LEU A 6 59.06 49.43 -28.87
N ARG A 7 58.50 48.59 -29.75
CA ARG A 7 57.94 49.06 -31.03
C ARG A 7 56.49 49.47 -30.81
N GLY A 8 56.33 50.58 -30.11
CA GLY A 8 55.10 51.35 -30.15
C GLY A 8 54.77 51.67 -31.61
N ARG A 9 53.71 51.06 -32.14
CA ARG A 9 53.09 51.53 -33.38
C ARG A 9 52.44 52.87 -33.07
N TYR A 10 53.21 53.95 -33.14
CA TYR A 10 52.66 55.28 -33.29
C TYR A 10 51.87 55.27 -34.59
N ARG A 11 50.55 55.08 -34.50
CA ARG A 11 49.66 55.51 -35.57
C ARG A 11 49.81 57.02 -35.58
N LEU A 12 50.48 57.55 -36.60
CA LEU A 12 50.37 58.94 -36.98
C LEU A 12 48.88 59.18 -37.27
N HIS A 13 48.11 59.54 -36.24
CA HIS A 13 46.78 60.09 -36.44
C HIS A 13 46.99 61.35 -37.26
N ARG A 14 46.78 61.22 -38.56
CA ARG A 14 46.76 62.35 -39.48
C ARG A 14 45.45 63.08 -39.20
N PHE A 15 45.50 64.02 -38.25
CA PHE A 15 44.38 64.89 -37.99
C PHE A 15 44.03 65.59 -39.32
N PRO A 16 42.76 65.57 -39.75
CA PRO A 16 42.34 66.35 -40.89
C PRO A 16 42.68 67.82 -40.59
N PRO A 17 43.29 68.56 -41.53
CA PRO A 17 43.57 69.97 -41.28
C PRO A 17 42.26 70.70 -40.99
N ARG A 18 42.22 71.47 -39.89
CA ARG A 18 41.01 72.22 -39.48
C ARG A 18 40.61 73.31 -40.48
N GLN A 19 41.45 73.59 -41.47
CA GLN A 19 41.12 74.37 -42.66
C GLN A 19 41.62 73.63 -43.89
N ARG A 20 40.66 73.19 -44.73
CA ARG A 20 40.94 72.80 -46.10
C ARG A 20 41.31 74.09 -46.84
N ALA A 21 42.48 74.15 -47.46
CA ALA A 21 42.79 75.25 -48.37
C ALA A 21 41.76 75.21 -49.51
N VAL A 22 40.75 76.06 -49.41
CA VAL A 22 39.79 76.31 -50.48
C VAL A 22 40.57 77.10 -51.53
N THR A 23 41.11 76.40 -52.53
CA THR A 23 41.41 77.02 -53.82
C THR A 23 40.09 77.61 -54.31
N GLY A 24 40.02 78.94 -54.32
CA GLY A 24 38.79 79.69 -54.55
C GLY A 24 38.14 79.31 -55.87
N GLU A 25 37.05 78.57 -55.79
CA GLU A 25 35.95 78.74 -56.72
C GLU A 25 35.20 80.01 -56.28
N PRO A 26 34.87 80.92 -57.20
CA PRO A 26 34.10 82.10 -56.86
C PRO A 26 32.73 81.65 -56.32
N LEU A 27 32.48 81.96 -55.05
CA LEU A 27 31.14 81.96 -54.45
C LEU A 27 30.32 83.06 -55.14
N THR A 28 29.73 82.73 -56.29
CA THR A 28 28.68 83.54 -56.90
C THR A 28 27.40 82.72 -56.99
N ALA A 29 26.67 82.71 -55.90
CA ALA A 29 25.22 82.84 -55.94
C ALA A 29 24.84 83.69 -54.74
N SER A 30 24.55 84.97 -54.97
CA SER A 30 23.87 85.83 -54.02
C SER A 30 22.45 85.29 -53.84
N ILE A 31 22.28 84.27 -52.99
CA ILE A 31 20.97 83.82 -52.56
C ILE A 31 20.36 85.00 -51.81
N SER A 32 19.21 85.49 -52.28
CA SER A 32 18.47 86.54 -51.59
C SER A 32 18.12 86.08 -50.17
N ALA A 33 18.12 86.99 -49.20
CA ALA A 33 17.69 86.66 -47.82
C ALA A 33 16.31 85.98 -47.80
N ALA A 34 15.44 86.29 -48.76
CA ALA A 34 14.13 85.67 -48.94
C ALA A 34 14.19 84.21 -49.43
N ASP A 35 15.15 83.87 -50.29
CA ASP A 35 15.31 82.51 -50.84
C ASP A 35 15.94 81.57 -49.81
N TYR A 36 16.87 82.09 -48.99
CA TYR A 36 17.43 81.36 -47.85
C TYR A 36 16.34 81.02 -46.82
N GLN A 37 15.43 81.97 -46.56
CA GLN A 37 14.34 81.80 -45.59
C GLN A 37 13.26 80.80 -46.08
N ARG A 38 12.99 80.76 -47.39
CA ARG A 38 12.13 79.72 -47.99
C ARG A 38 12.74 78.33 -47.89
N GLN A 39 14.01 78.17 -48.27
CA GLN A 39 14.70 76.89 -48.19
C GLN A 39 14.76 76.33 -46.76
N LEU A 40 14.88 77.20 -45.75
CA LEU A 40 14.83 76.83 -44.34
C LEU A 40 13.44 76.35 -43.92
N MET A 41 12.38 77.03 -44.35
CA MET A 41 10.99 76.63 -44.05
C MET A 41 10.63 75.32 -44.74
N ASP A 42 11.01 75.13 -46.00
CA ASP A 42 10.77 73.90 -46.76
C ASP A 42 11.54 72.72 -46.15
N GLY A 43 12.81 72.92 -45.79
CA GLY A 43 13.62 71.89 -45.11
C GLY A 43 13.09 71.54 -43.71
N PHE A 44 12.57 72.51 -42.97
CA PHE A 44 11.94 72.29 -41.67
C PHE A 44 10.62 71.51 -41.81
N GLN A 45 9.76 71.89 -42.76
CA GLN A 45 8.48 71.22 -43.00
C GLN A 45 8.67 69.79 -43.53
N GLU A 46 9.64 69.57 -44.44
CA GLU A 46 10.01 68.23 -44.87
C GLU A 46 10.57 67.39 -43.72
N GLY A 47 11.44 67.95 -42.88
CA GLY A 47 12.00 67.26 -41.72
C GLY A 47 10.91 66.84 -40.73
N LEU A 48 9.94 67.72 -40.48
CA LEU A 48 8.80 67.45 -39.60
C LEU A 48 7.91 66.33 -40.17
N GLN A 49 7.54 66.40 -41.46
CA GLN A 49 6.71 65.38 -42.09
C GLN A 49 7.42 64.02 -42.17
N LYS A 50 8.70 64.01 -42.53
CA LYS A 50 9.52 62.78 -42.59
C LYS A 50 9.67 62.17 -41.19
N GLY A 51 9.99 62.96 -40.17
CA GLY A 51 10.11 62.48 -38.80
C GLY A 51 8.79 61.96 -38.22
N PHE A 52 7.66 62.63 -38.50
CA PHE A 52 6.34 62.17 -38.08
C PHE A 52 5.93 60.87 -38.77
N ALA A 53 6.11 60.78 -40.10
CA ALA A 53 5.80 59.57 -40.86
C ALA A 53 6.66 58.39 -40.39
N GLN A 54 7.97 58.59 -40.21
CA GLN A 54 8.90 57.57 -39.70
C GLN A 54 8.52 57.12 -38.29
N GLY A 55 8.30 58.05 -37.36
CA GLY A 55 7.91 57.72 -35.98
C GLY A 55 6.58 56.98 -35.91
N MET A 56 5.61 57.31 -36.78
CA MET A 56 4.33 56.62 -36.83
C MET A 56 4.47 55.19 -37.39
N THR A 57 5.24 55.00 -38.46
CA THR A 57 5.49 53.66 -39.01
C THR A 57 6.29 52.79 -38.06
N GLU A 58 7.35 53.33 -37.45
CA GLU A 58 8.19 52.62 -36.49
C GLU A 58 7.39 52.26 -35.23
N GLY A 59 6.59 53.18 -34.70
CA GLY A 59 5.74 52.92 -33.53
C GLY A 59 4.66 51.87 -33.79
N GLN A 60 4.04 51.87 -34.98
CA GLN A 60 3.08 50.82 -35.35
C GLN A 60 3.76 49.45 -35.51
N GLU A 61 4.90 49.40 -36.21
CA GLU A 61 5.61 48.15 -36.45
C GLU A 61 6.16 47.55 -35.15
N GLN A 62 6.72 48.39 -34.27
CA GLN A 62 7.19 47.98 -32.94
C GLN A 62 6.03 47.50 -32.08
N GLY A 63 4.95 48.28 -31.95
CA GLY A 63 3.80 47.90 -31.13
C GLY A 63 3.13 46.61 -31.62
N PHE A 64 3.03 46.43 -32.94
CA PHE A 64 2.49 45.20 -33.53
C PHE A 64 3.42 44.00 -33.28
N SER A 65 4.72 44.15 -33.52
CA SER A 65 5.71 43.08 -33.31
C SER A 65 5.78 42.66 -31.84
N GLU A 66 5.82 43.61 -30.92
CA GLU A 66 5.84 43.35 -29.47
C GLU A 66 4.54 42.69 -29.01
N GLY A 67 3.38 43.25 -29.39
CA GLY A 67 2.08 42.68 -29.03
C GLY A 67 1.89 41.26 -29.57
N HIS A 68 2.32 41.00 -30.81
CA HIS A 68 2.28 39.68 -31.42
C HIS A 68 3.21 38.70 -30.71
N GLN A 69 4.46 39.10 -30.40
CA GLN A 69 5.41 38.25 -29.68
C GLN A 69 4.92 37.91 -28.27
N GLN A 70 4.40 38.90 -27.54
CA GLN A 70 3.86 38.70 -26.20
C GLN A 70 2.63 37.81 -26.22
N GLY A 71 1.65 38.10 -27.08
CA GLY A 71 0.43 37.29 -27.21
C GLY A 71 0.73 35.85 -27.63
N PHE A 72 1.67 35.65 -28.57
CA PHE A 72 2.10 34.31 -28.97
C PHE A 72 2.83 33.57 -27.83
N ALA A 73 3.73 34.25 -27.12
CA ALA A 73 4.46 33.65 -26.00
C ALA A 73 3.51 33.26 -24.86
N GLU A 74 2.55 34.12 -24.54
CA GLU A 74 1.55 33.87 -23.51
C GLU A 74 0.58 32.76 -23.90
N GLY A 75 0.02 32.80 -25.11
CA GLY A 75 -0.89 31.76 -25.60
C GLY A 75 -0.21 30.40 -25.67
N ARG A 76 1.07 30.34 -26.10
CA ARG A 76 1.85 29.09 -26.08
C ARG A 76 2.10 28.59 -24.67
N ARG A 77 2.41 29.48 -23.72
CA ARG A 77 2.61 29.11 -22.32
C ARG A 77 1.32 28.54 -21.71
N GLN A 78 0.19 29.24 -21.88
CA GLN A 78 -1.11 28.82 -21.38
C GLN A 78 -1.54 27.48 -21.99
N GLY A 79 -1.50 27.37 -23.32
CA GLY A 79 -1.86 26.14 -24.03
C GLY A 79 -0.97 24.94 -23.65
N TYR A 80 0.32 25.17 -23.43
CA TYR A 80 1.21 24.11 -22.93
C TYR A 80 0.85 23.68 -21.50
N THR A 81 0.61 24.63 -20.59
CA THR A 81 0.25 24.31 -19.20
C THR A 81 -1.09 23.58 -19.11
N GLU A 82 -2.10 24.03 -19.84
CA GLU A 82 -3.43 23.42 -19.86
C GLU A 82 -3.40 22.05 -20.53
N GLY A 83 -2.75 21.94 -21.68
CA GLY A 83 -2.59 20.67 -22.39
C GLY A 83 -1.80 19.63 -21.60
N SER A 84 -0.75 20.06 -20.90
CA SER A 84 0.05 19.17 -20.04
C SER A 84 -0.78 18.67 -18.86
N LEU A 85 -1.54 19.55 -18.19
CA LEU A 85 -2.40 19.16 -17.07
C LEU A 85 -3.51 18.21 -17.52
N ALA A 86 -4.21 18.54 -18.61
CA ALA A 86 -5.27 17.71 -19.17
C ALA A 86 -4.74 16.34 -19.60
N GLY A 87 -3.59 16.30 -20.28
CA GLY A 87 -2.93 15.06 -20.70
C GLY A 87 -2.50 14.19 -19.51
N GLN A 88 -1.99 14.80 -18.44
CA GLN A 88 -1.63 14.07 -17.21
C GLN A 88 -2.87 13.47 -16.53
N GLN A 89 -3.97 14.23 -16.43
CA GLN A 89 -5.20 13.75 -15.82
C GLN A 89 -5.82 12.61 -16.62
N GLU A 90 -5.90 12.76 -17.94
CA GLU A 90 -6.44 11.73 -18.83
C GLU A 90 -5.57 10.47 -18.83
N GLY A 91 -4.25 10.62 -18.94
CA GLY A 91 -3.32 9.50 -18.84
C GLY A 91 -3.41 8.78 -17.50
N ARG A 92 -3.61 9.51 -16.39
CA ARG A 92 -3.82 8.91 -15.07
C ARG A 92 -5.14 8.13 -15.00
N LYS A 93 -6.23 8.66 -15.55
CA LYS A 93 -7.52 7.95 -15.59
C LYS A 93 -7.40 6.65 -16.36
N GLN A 94 -6.84 6.70 -17.57
CA GLN A 94 -6.64 5.51 -18.41
C GLN A 94 -5.73 4.48 -17.73
N PHE A 95 -4.67 4.93 -17.06
CA PHE A 95 -3.81 4.04 -16.28
C PHE A 95 -4.56 3.36 -15.13
N VAL A 96 -5.36 4.11 -14.37
CA VAL A 96 -6.16 3.54 -13.27
C VAL A 96 -7.18 2.54 -13.79
N GLU A 97 -7.90 2.86 -14.88
CA GLU A 97 -8.85 1.93 -15.51
C GLU A 97 -8.14 0.66 -16.00
N ALA A 98 -6.97 0.79 -16.64
CA ALA A 98 -6.18 -0.35 -17.07
C ALA A 98 -5.59 -1.17 -15.91
N ALA A 99 -5.39 -0.56 -14.74
CA ALA A 99 -4.88 -1.22 -13.53
C ALA A 99 -5.96 -1.96 -12.74
N GLN A 100 -7.25 -1.61 -12.89
CA GLN A 100 -8.36 -2.26 -12.17
C GLN A 100 -8.37 -3.80 -12.27
N PRO A 101 -8.14 -4.42 -13.45
CA PRO A 101 -8.11 -5.88 -13.55
C PRO A 101 -6.96 -6.51 -12.75
N LEU A 102 -5.81 -5.85 -12.70
CA LEU A 102 -4.66 -6.32 -11.94
C LEU A 102 -4.94 -6.24 -10.43
N GLU A 103 -5.54 -5.14 -9.98
CA GLU A 103 -5.94 -4.96 -8.58
C GLU A 103 -7.01 -5.98 -8.18
N ALA A 104 -7.98 -6.25 -9.06
CA ALA A 104 -8.98 -7.30 -8.86
C ALA A 104 -8.36 -8.71 -8.78
N ILE A 105 -7.36 -9.01 -9.61
CA ILE A 105 -6.64 -10.29 -9.54
C ILE A 105 -5.84 -10.37 -8.23
N SER A 106 -5.16 -9.30 -7.82
CA SER A 106 -4.43 -9.25 -6.56
C SER A 106 -5.36 -9.50 -5.37
N GLY A 107 -6.56 -8.91 -5.37
CA GLY A 107 -7.59 -9.17 -4.35
C GLY A 107 -7.99 -10.64 -4.32
N LYS A 108 -8.33 -11.23 -5.47
CA LYS A 108 -8.71 -12.64 -5.57
C LYS A 108 -7.60 -13.59 -5.12
N VAL A 109 -6.34 -13.28 -5.41
CA VAL A 109 -5.19 -14.09 -4.97
C VAL A 109 -5.05 -14.03 -3.45
N ASN A 110 -5.15 -12.85 -2.86
CA ASN A 110 -5.10 -12.69 -1.40
C ASN A 110 -6.24 -13.46 -0.72
N ASP A 111 -7.46 -13.36 -1.24
CA ASP A 111 -8.62 -14.11 -0.74
C ASP A 111 -8.42 -15.63 -0.85
N PHE A 112 -7.86 -16.08 -1.97
CA PHE A 112 -7.58 -17.49 -2.22
C PHE A 112 -6.51 -18.04 -1.26
N LEU A 113 -5.42 -17.29 -1.03
CA LEU A 113 -4.40 -17.66 -0.06
C LEU A 113 -4.98 -17.74 1.36
N ALA A 114 -5.75 -16.73 1.77
CA ALA A 114 -6.43 -16.74 3.07
C ALA A 114 -7.44 -17.89 3.20
N HIS A 115 -8.09 -18.30 2.10
CA HIS A 115 -8.96 -19.47 2.08
C HIS A 115 -8.17 -20.78 2.25
N ILE A 116 -7.04 -20.94 1.53
CA ILE A 116 -6.16 -22.10 1.66
C ILE A 116 -5.66 -22.23 3.10
N GLU A 117 -5.20 -21.14 3.71
CA GLU A 117 -4.71 -21.18 5.09
C GLU A 117 -5.80 -21.62 6.07
N ARG A 118 -7.02 -21.08 5.95
CA ARG A 118 -8.16 -21.49 6.79
C ARG A 118 -8.47 -22.98 6.62
N LYS A 119 -8.52 -23.45 5.38
CA LYS A 119 -8.77 -24.86 5.07
C LYS A 119 -7.67 -25.76 5.62
N GLN A 120 -6.39 -25.37 5.47
CA GLN A 120 -5.27 -26.13 6.03
C GLN A 120 -5.37 -26.25 7.56
N ARG A 121 -5.73 -25.17 8.26
CA ARG A 121 -5.94 -25.21 9.71
C ARG A 121 -7.08 -26.15 10.10
N GLU A 122 -8.19 -26.12 9.36
CA GLU A 122 -9.32 -27.03 9.57
C GLU A 122 -8.95 -28.50 9.30
N ASP A 123 -8.28 -28.78 8.18
CA ASP A 123 -7.82 -30.12 7.81
C ASP A 123 -6.84 -30.67 8.85
N LEU A 124 -5.94 -29.83 9.38
CA LEU A 124 -5.02 -30.20 10.47
C LEU A 124 -5.77 -30.51 11.76
N LEU A 125 -6.76 -29.70 12.15
CA LEU A 125 -7.59 -29.97 13.32
C LEU A 125 -8.32 -31.31 13.19
N GLN A 126 -8.92 -31.59 12.03
CA GLN A 126 -9.59 -32.87 11.78
C GLN A 126 -8.61 -34.06 11.81
N LEU A 127 -7.41 -33.89 11.28
CA LEU A 127 -6.39 -34.92 11.31
C LEU A 127 -5.96 -35.22 12.75
N VAL A 128 -5.66 -34.18 13.52
CA VAL A 128 -5.26 -34.31 14.93
C VAL A 128 -6.38 -34.97 15.74
N GLU A 129 -7.64 -34.56 15.54
CA GLU A 129 -8.79 -35.17 16.22
C GLU A 129 -8.90 -36.66 15.92
N LYS A 130 -8.86 -37.04 14.63
CA LYS A 130 -8.98 -38.45 14.20
C LYS A 130 -7.84 -39.30 14.73
N VAL A 131 -6.61 -38.80 14.67
CA VAL A 131 -5.43 -39.52 15.17
C VAL A 131 -5.52 -39.66 16.70
N THR A 132 -5.85 -38.59 17.42
CA THR A 132 -5.94 -38.62 18.88
C THR A 132 -7.04 -39.56 19.35
N ARG A 133 -8.22 -39.51 18.73
CA ARG A 133 -9.34 -40.43 19.00
C ARG A 133 -8.94 -41.89 18.76
N GLN A 134 -8.19 -42.16 17.69
CA GLN A 134 -7.72 -43.52 17.39
C GLN A 134 -6.68 -43.99 18.41
N VAL A 135 -5.75 -43.12 18.82
CA VAL A 135 -4.74 -43.43 19.85
C VAL A 135 -5.43 -43.73 21.18
N ILE A 136 -6.38 -42.90 21.62
CA ILE A 136 -7.16 -43.13 22.85
C ILE A 136 -7.84 -44.51 22.80
N ARG A 137 -8.49 -44.86 21.68
CA ARG A 137 -9.12 -46.19 21.53
C ARG A 137 -8.12 -47.33 21.62
N CYS A 138 -6.95 -47.21 20.99
CA CYS A 138 -5.90 -48.22 21.07
C CYS A 138 -5.33 -48.36 22.48
N GLU A 139 -5.03 -47.24 23.16
CA GLU A 139 -4.51 -47.24 24.53
C GLU A 139 -5.52 -47.82 25.53
N LEU A 140 -6.81 -47.48 25.43
CA LEU A 140 -7.87 -48.05 26.27
C LEU A 140 -8.05 -49.56 26.05
N ALA A 141 -7.84 -50.04 24.82
CA ALA A 141 -7.87 -51.47 24.51
C ALA A 141 -6.65 -52.22 25.05
N LEU A 142 -5.46 -51.59 25.03
CA LEU A 142 -4.21 -52.17 25.53
C LEU A 142 -4.11 -52.12 27.07
N GLN A 143 -4.55 -51.02 27.68
CA GLN A 143 -4.45 -50.77 29.12
C GLN A 143 -5.77 -50.21 29.70
N PRO A 144 -6.72 -51.09 30.07
CA PRO A 144 -8.03 -50.67 30.60
C PRO A 144 -7.94 -49.98 31.97
N THR A 145 -6.82 -50.13 32.70
CA THR A 145 -6.62 -49.51 34.01
C THR A 145 -6.57 -47.99 33.97
N GLN A 146 -6.34 -47.37 32.80
CA GLN A 146 -6.36 -45.91 32.65
C GLN A 146 -7.74 -45.30 32.94
N LEU A 147 -8.84 -46.02 32.67
CA LEU A 147 -10.18 -45.57 33.05
C LEU A 147 -10.34 -45.42 34.56
N LEU A 148 -9.68 -46.28 35.35
CA LEU A 148 -9.73 -46.19 36.80
C LEU A 148 -9.04 -44.92 37.30
N ALA A 149 -7.91 -44.53 36.69
CA ALA A 149 -7.23 -43.28 37.02
C ALA A 149 -8.10 -42.05 36.73
N LEU A 150 -8.89 -42.07 35.65
CA LEU A 150 -9.86 -41.00 35.35
C LEU A 150 -10.97 -40.92 36.40
N VAL A 151 -11.47 -42.07 36.86
CA VAL A 151 -12.46 -42.13 37.93
C VAL A 151 -11.86 -41.64 39.26
N GLU A 152 -10.62 -42.01 39.59
CA GLU A 152 -9.92 -41.52 40.79
C GLU A 152 -9.72 -40.00 40.76
N GLU A 153 -9.31 -39.44 39.62
CA GLU A 153 -9.17 -38.00 39.42
C GLU A 153 -10.49 -37.26 39.68
N ALA A 154 -11.61 -37.80 39.17
CA ALA A 154 -12.93 -37.23 39.41
C ALA A 154 -13.40 -37.41 40.86
N LEU A 155 -13.13 -38.55 41.48
CA LEU A 155 -13.43 -38.79 42.90
C LEU A 155 -12.64 -37.84 43.81
N ALA A 156 -11.39 -37.51 43.45
CA ALA A 156 -10.57 -36.54 44.17
C ALA A 156 -11.09 -35.10 44.06
N ALA A 157 -11.87 -34.77 43.03
CA ALA A 157 -12.52 -33.47 42.91
C ALA A 157 -13.71 -33.31 43.87
N PHE A 158 -14.21 -34.40 44.47
CA PHE A 158 -15.29 -34.33 45.47
C PHE A 158 -14.74 -33.91 46.85
N PRO A 159 -15.38 -32.94 47.53
CA PRO A 159 -14.92 -32.45 48.83
C PRO A 159 -15.10 -33.45 50.00
N ALA A 160 -15.90 -34.50 49.82
CA ALA A 160 -16.03 -35.62 50.75
C ALA A 160 -16.32 -36.92 49.97
N MET A 161 -15.83 -38.05 50.49
CA MET A 161 -16.05 -39.36 49.86
C MET A 161 -17.54 -39.73 49.93
N PRO A 162 -18.18 -40.07 48.79
CA PRO A 162 -19.60 -40.39 48.75
C PRO A 162 -19.90 -41.71 49.48
N GLU A 163 -21.06 -41.80 50.17
CA GLU A 163 -21.48 -43.01 50.89
C GLU A 163 -21.90 -44.14 49.92
N THR A 164 -22.36 -43.78 48.72
CA THR A 164 -22.68 -44.71 47.63
C THR A 164 -21.94 -44.29 46.37
N LEU A 165 -21.23 -45.25 45.77
CA LEU A 165 -20.53 -45.07 44.51
C LEU A 165 -20.96 -46.17 43.54
N GLN A 166 -21.44 -45.75 42.38
CA GLN A 166 -21.70 -46.64 41.24
C GLN A 166 -21.09 -46.04 39.99
N VAL A 167 -20.28 -46.83 39.29
CA VAL A 167 -19.63 -46.39 38.05
C VAL A 167 -20.17 -47.22 36.90
N MET A 168 -20.87 -46.57 35.99
CA MET A 168 -21.40 -47.16 34.78
C MET A 168 -20.40 -46.99 33.64
N LEU A 169 -20.18 -48.05 32.86
CA LEU A 169 -19.24 -48.06 31.75
C LEU A 169 -19.72 -49.00 30.65
N SER A 170 -19.08 -48.94 29.48
CA SER A 170 -19.42 -49.82 28.37
C SER A 170 -19.24 -51.31 28.74
N THR A 171 -20.07 -52.17 28.15
CA THR A 171 -20.03 -53.62 28.41
C THR A 171 -18.66 -54.24 28.09
N GLU A 172 -17.98 -53.74 27.05
CA GLU A 172 -16.65 -54.23 26.67
C GLU A 172 -15.59 -53.88 27.72
N GLU A 173 -15.61 -52.66 28.23
CA GLU A 173 -14.65 -52.17 29.21
C GLU A 173 -14.88 -52.79 30.58
N PHE A 174 -16.14 -53.00 30.95
CA PHE A 174 -16.49 -53.73 32.17
C PHE A 174 -15.89 -55.14 32.17
N ASN A 175 -16.01 -55.86 31.06
CA ASN A 175 -15.41 -57.19 30.95
C ASN A 175 -13.87 -57.14 31.06
N ARG A 176 -13.22 -56.18 30.37
CA ARG A 176 -11.77 -56.00 30.45
C ARG A 176 -11.29 -55.63 31.87
N LEU A 177 -12.02 -54.77 32.57
CA LEU A 177 -11.69 -54.35 33.94
C LEU A 177 -11.96 -55.43 34.98
N ARG A 178 -13.04 -56.21 34.82
CA ARG A 178 -13.34 -57.35 35.69
C ARG A 178 -12.22 -58.38 35.68
N ASP A 179 -11.66 -58.65 34.50
CA ASP A 179 -10.60 -59.64 34.33
C ASP A 179 -9.23 -59.10 34.82
N ALA A 180 -9.01 -57.78 34.73
CA ALA A 180 -7.74 -57.14 35.13
C ALA A 180 -7.66 -56.75 36.62
N VAL A 181 -8.74 -56.20 37.21
CA VAL A 181 -8.76 -55.65 38.57
C VAL A 181 -10.11 -55.94 39.26
N PRO A 182 -10.35 -57.16 39.75
CA PRO A 182 -11.62 -57.54 40.37
C PRO A 182 -11.90 -56.86 41.72
N GLU A 183 -10.85 -56.38 42.42
CA GLU A 183 -11.00 -55.72 43.72
C GLU A 183 -11.70 -54.35 43.60
N LYS A 184 -11.34 -53.56 42.59
CA LYS A 184 -11.95 -52.23 42.35
C LYS A 184 -13.39 -52.32 41.85
N VAL A 185 -13.76 -53.44 41.21
CA VAL A 185 -15.12 -53.70 40.73
C VAL A 185 -16.12 -53.80 41.87
N SER A 186 -15.75 -54.50 42.94
CA SER A 186 -16.62 -54.62 44.12
C SER A 186 -16.57 -53.38 44.99
N GLU A 187 -15.43 -52.69 45.06
CA GLU A 187 -15.27 -51.44 45.82
C GLU A 187 -16.14 -50.30 45.26
N TRP A 188 -16.17 -50.11 43.94
CA TRP A 188 -16.86 -48.97 43.30
C TRP A 188 -18.20 -49.33 42.64
N GLY A 189 -18.66 -50.58 42.77
CA GLY A 189 -19.93 -51.02 42.19
C GLY A 189 -19.99 -50.82 40.67
N LEU A 190 -18.94 -51.24 39.95
CA LEU A 190 -18.88 -51.11 38.49
C LEU A 190 -20.05 -51.86 37.83
N THR A 191 -20.82 -51.18 36.97
CA THR A 191 -22.02 -51.73 36.32
C THR A 191 -21.95 -51.55 34.81
N PRO A 192 -22.19 -52.60 34.00
CA PRO A 192 -22.19 -52.46 32.55
C PRO A 192 -23.45 -51.72 32.08
N SER A 193 -23.26 -50.74 31.19
CA SER A 193 -24.34 -50.03 30.49
C SER A 193 -24.17 -50.17 28.97
N PRO A 194 -25.18 -50.63 28.23
CA PRO A 194 -25.12 -50.74 26.78
C PRO A 194 -25.28 -49.39 26.06
N ASP A 195 -25.75 -48.36 26.76
CA ASP A 195 -26.02 -47.03 26.18
C ASP A 195 -24.76 -46.15 26.08
N LEU A 196 -23.67 -46.53 26.78
CA LEU A 196 -22.42 -45.79 26.80
C LEU A 196 -21.44 -46.32 25.75
N PRO A 197 -20.85 -45.43 24.92
CA PRO A 197 -19.81 -45.83 23.97
C PRO A 197 -18.50 -46.19 24.71
N PRO A 198 -17.56 -46.89 24.05
CA PRO A 198 -16.27 -47.23 24.64
C PRO A 198 -15.46 -45.97 24.96
N GLY A 199 -14.95 -45.86 26.17
CA GLY A 199 -14.15 -44.75 26.69
C GLY A 199 -14.96 -43.74 27.50
N GLU A 200 -16.26 -43.95 27.62
CA GLU A 200 -17.17 -43.15 28.45
C GLU A 200 -17.50 -43.90 29.74
N CYS A 201 -17.36 -43.19 30.86
CA CYS A 201 -17.71 -43.68 32.18
C CYS A 201 -18.62 -42.67 32.86
N ARG A 202 -19.65 -43.13 33.55
CA ARG A 202 -20.58 -42.30 34.29
C ARG A 202 -20.55 -42.66 35.75
N VAL A 203 -20.27 -41.69 36.59
CA VAL A 203 -20.17 -41.89 38.03
C VAL A 203 -21.43 -41.34 38.69
N ILE A 204 -22.17 -42.24 39.33
CA ILE A 204 -23.40 -41.94 40.06
C ILE A 204 -23.06 -42.00 41.56
N THR A 205 -23.31 -40.89 42.24
CA THR A 205 -23.19 -40.73 43.69
C THR A 205 -24.53 -40.31 44.28
N ASP A 206 -24.64 -40.29 45.61
CA ASP A 206 -25.83 -39.83 46.33
C ASP A 206 -26.28 -38.40 45.96
N LYS A 207 -25.33 -37.53 45.60
CA LYS A 207 -25.57 -36.09 45.38
C LYS A 207 -25.41 -35.65 43.93
N SER A 208 -24.77 -36.44 43.08
CA SER A 208 -24.48 -36.04 41.69
C SER A 208 -24.24 -37.22 40.76
N GLU A 209 -24.57 -36.99 39.49
CA GLU A 209 -24.19 -37.81 38.36
C GLU A 209 -23.15 -37.02 37.55
N LEU A 210 -22.01 -37.65 37.25
CA LEU A 210 -20.93 -37.04 36.51
C LEU A 210 -20.52 -37.93 35.33
N ASP A 211 -20.50 -37.35 34.14
CA ASP A 211 -19.96 -37.99 32.94
C ASP A 211 -18.45 -37.75 32.87
N ILE A 212 -17.70 -38.84 32.95
CA ILE A 212 -16.24 -38.91 32.86
C ILE A 212 -15.90 -39.63 31.55
N GLY A 213 -15.79 -38.81 30.51
CA GLY A 213 -15.52 -39.27 29.16
C GLY A 213 -14.15 -38.89 28.65
N CYS A 214 -13.45 -39.85 28.03
CA CYS A 214 -12.31 -39.52 27.18
C CYS A 214 -12.74 -38.65 25.99
N GLU A 215 -13.97 -38.81 25.48
CA GLU A 215 -14.49 -38.02 24.37
C GLU A 215 -14.75 -36.57 24.79
N HIS A 216 -15.40 -36.37 25.94
CA HIS A 216 -15.67 -35.03 26.45
C HIS A 216 -14.38 -34.23 26.74
N ARG A 217 -13.36 -34.87 27.32
CA ARG A 217 -12.04 -34.25 27.52
C ARG A 217 -11.35 -33.90 26.20
N LEU A 218 -11.43 -34.80 25.21
CA LEU A 218 -10.90 -34.54 23.88
C LEU A 218 -11.61 -33.33 23.24
N GLU A 219 -12.94 -33.26 23.31
CA GLU A 219 -13.72 -32.12 22.79
C GLU A 219 -13.31 -30.79 23.43
N GLN A 220 -13.12 -30.76 24.75
CA GLN A 220 -12.65 -29.57 25.47
C GLN A 220 -11.26 -29.13 24.97
N CYS A 221 -10.31 -30.07 24.86
CA CYS A 221 -8.97 -29.80 24.32
C CYS A 221 -9.02 -29.32 22.86
N MET A 222 -9.84 -29.96 22.02
CA MET A 222 -10.02 -29.58 20.62
C MET A 222 -10.66 -28.20 20.49
N THR A 223 -11.58 -27.84 21.38
CA THR A 223 -12.18 -26.50 21.45
C THR A 223 -11.13 -25.44 21.77
N ALA A 224 -10.30 -25.66 22.79
CA ALA A 224 -9.21 -24.75 23.15
C ALA A 224 -8.16 -24.61 22.02
N LEU A 225 -7.83 -25.72 21.33
CA LEU A 225 -6.95 -25.71 20.17
C LEU A 225 -7.56 -24.95 18.99
N LYS A 226 -8.87 -25.10 18.77
CA LYS A 226 -9.61 -24.37 17.74
C LYS A 226 -9.58 -22.87 18.02
N GLU A 227 -9.86 -22.44 19.25
CA GLU A 227 -9.76 -21.02 19.64
C GLU A 227 -8.35 -20.45 19.42
N THR A 228 -7.30 -21.25 19.66
CA THR A 228 -5.91 -20.82 19.48
C THR A 228 -5.48 -20.76 18.00
N LEU A 229 -5.92 -21.72 17.18
CA LEU A 229 -5.50 -21.86 15.78
C LEU A 229 -6.38 -21.10 14.79
N THR A 230 -7.64 -20.90 15.13
CA THR A 230 -8.55 -19.96 14.48
C THR A 230 -8.83 -18.83 15.45
N PRO A 231 -7.87 -17.91 15.68
CA PRO A 231 -8.25 -16.65 16.28
C PRO A 231 -9.29 -16.08 15.33
N GLU A 232 -10.53 -15.96 15.80
CA GLU A 232 -11.47 -15.08 15.14
C GLU A 232 -10.72 -13.78 14.93
N SER A 233 -10.74 -13.30 13.70
CA SER A 233 -10.29 -11.94 13.38
C SER A 233 -11.24 -11.00 14.11
N GLN A 234 -11.05 -10.86 15.42
CA GLN A 234 -11.65 -9.81 16.21
C GLN A 234 -10.95 -8.53 15.80
N GLY A 235 -11.53 -7.88 14.79
CA GLY A 235 -11.31 -6.48 14.46
C GLY A 235 -10.08 -6.19 13.60
N GLU A 236 -10.33 -5.92 12.32
CA GLU A 236 -10.25 -4.56 11.78
C GLU A 236 -11.31 -4.38 10.68
#